data_AF-A0A532D9S3-F1
#
_entry.id   AF-A0A532D9S3-F1
#
_cell.length_a   1.000
_cell.length_b   1.000
_cell.length_c   1.000
_cell.angle_alpha   90.00
_cell.angle_beta   90.00
_cell.angle_gamma   90.00
#
_symmetry.space_group_name_H-M   'P 1'
#
loop_
_entity.id
_entity.type
_entity.pdbx_description
1 polymer ?
#
loop_
_entity_poly.entity_id
_entity_poly.type
_entity_poly.pdbx_seq_one_letter_code
_entity_poly.pdbx_strand_id
1 'polypeptide(L)'
;MYCQGIHRVFYHRRLPMSSSQPGRRILLLHNELAPNVTLTAALDKAGYQIAEGNLPDLALHELIHDPPCLILATEGAGGHSVETLARNLKHDAFLGRLPLIVFVRDSRLNDIDWGALGVDDFITIPYRAEDVVHRVRLCLSRLTRSLDANPLTRLPGNTTILFETTARIESKQPFALAYVDIDNFKSFNDRYGYGRGDEVLVVACRILTTVVGELAGTEGFVGHVGGDDFVFMSRPDKIDTICQTVIKRFDLVIPDFYDRDDRLKGYIDSVDRRGNKEQFPMMSLSIAVVTNERSPIAHPGDVSKIASELKKRAKAMKGSVYVTDQRDQAIDASSERVEPTEQQKL
;
A
#
# COMPACT_ATOMS: atom_id res chain seq x y z
N MET A 1 23.90 -54.05 -5.50
CA MET A 1 25.36 -54.03 -5.66
C MET A 1 25.77 -52.59 -5.96
N TYR A 2 26.63 -52.00 -5.12
CA TYR A 2 27.29 -50.67 -5.21
C TYR A 2 26.36 -49.44 -5.32
N CYS A 3 26.10 -48.58 -4.32
CA CYS A 3 26.84 -47.99 -3.19
C CYS A 3 27.79 -46.83 -3.57
N GLN A 4 27.71 -45.75 -2.75
CA GLN A 4 28.53 -44.51 -2.65
C GLN A 4 28.05 -43.30 -3.48
N GLY A 5 27.95 -42.05 -2.99
CA GLY A 5 28.22 -41.44 -1.69
C GLY A 5 28.09 -39.89 -1.78
N ILE A 6 27.43 -39.30 -0.78
CA ILE A 6 27.73 -38.01 -0.09
C ILE A 6 28.00 -36.73 -0.92
N HIS A 7 27.12 -35.72 -0.79
CA HIS A 7 27.42 -34.46 -0.07
C HIS A 7 26.17 -33.58 0.06
N ARG A 8 25.58 -33.55 1.27
CA ARG A 8 24.67 -32.48 1.71
C ARG A 8 25.51 -31.24 2.00
N VAL A 9 25.41 -30.23 1.15
CA VAL A 9 25.91 -28.87 1.47
C VAL A 9 24.76 -28.10 2.11
N PHE A 10 24.84 -27.92 3.43
CA PHE A 10 24.02 -26.96 4.15
C PHE A 10 24.53 -25.55 3.81
N TYR A 11 23.80 -24.80 2.98
CA TYR A 11 24.03 -23.37 2.84
C TYR A 11 23.34 -22.63 3.99
N HIS A 12 24.05 -22.43 5.10
CA HIS A 12 23.79 -21.29 5.98
C HIS A 12 24.40 -20.04 5.33
N ARG A 13 23.65 -19.37 4.44
CA ARG A 13 23.95 -17.98 4.10
C ARG A 13 23.10 -17.07 4.98
N ARG A 14 23.73 -16.48 5.99
CA ARG A 14 23.22 -15.27 6.66
C ARG A 14 22.99 -14.22 5.58
N LEU A 15 21.76 -13.78 5.41
CA LEU A 15 21.43 -12.61 4.59
C LEU A 15 22.11 -11.39 5.24
N PRO A 16 23.03 -10.70 4.53
CA PRO A 16 23.56 -9.44 5.03
C PRO A 16 22.43 -8.40 5.02
N MET A 17 22.17 -7.80 6.19
CA MET A 17 21.41 -6.55 6.30
C MET A 17 22.25 -5.43 5.68
N SER A 18 22.09 -5.25 4.36
CA SER A 18 22.53 -4.07 3.62
C SER A 18 21.32 -3.19 3.37
N SER A 19 21.42 -1.91 3.70
CA SER A 19 20.45 -0.83 3.53
C SER A 19 20.21 -0.41 2.07
N SER A 20 20.46 -1.29 1.10
CA SER A 20 20.10 -1.11 -0.31
C SER A 20 18.73 -1.70 -0.55
N GLN A 21 17.77 -0.89 -1.02
CA GLN A 21 16.55 -1.38 -1.68
C GLN A 21 16.94 -2.59 -2.58
N PRO A 22 16.26 -3.75 -2.48
CA PRO A 22 16.59 -4.89 -3.33
C PRO A 22 16.62 -4.42 -4.79
N GLY A 23 17.75 -4.64 -5.46
CA GLY A 23 18.00 -4.12 -6.80
C GLY A 23 16.82 -4.48 -7.72
N ARG A 24 16.17 -3.48 -8.30
CA ARG A 24 15.03 -3.70 -9.18
C ARG A 24 15.55 -4.33 -10.48
N ARG A 25 15.39 -5.64 -10.63
CA ARG A 25 15.84 -6.38 -11.80
C ARG A 25 14.95 -6.11 -13.01
N ILE A 26 15.52 -5.89 -14.19
CA ILE A 26 14.81 -5.70 -15.46
C ILE A 26 15.23 -6.83 -16.39
N LEU A 27 14.25 -7.47 -17.03
CA LEU A 27 14.49 -8.46 -18.06
C LEU A 27 14.56 -7.76 -19.43
N LEU A 28 15.70 -7.86 -20.10
CA LEU A 28 15.91 -7.32 -21.45
C LEU A 28 15.90 -8.47 -22.47
N LEU A 29 14.89 -8.47 -23.34
CA LEU A 29 14.73 -9.39 -24.46
C LEU A 29 15.12 -8.68 -25.76
N HIS A 30 16.17 -9.15 -26.43
CA HIS A 30 16.63 -8.59 -27.69
C HIS A 30 16.97 -9.69 -28.70
N ASN A 31 17.25 -9.30 -29.95
CA ASN A 31 17.60 -10.23 -31.03
C ASN A 31 19.07 -10.11 -31.48
N GLU A 32 19.80 -9.14 -30.95
CA GLU A 32 21.20 -8.91 -31.31
C GLU A 32 22.14 -9.82 -30.53
N LEU A 33 23.20 -10.31 -31.18
CA LEU A 33 24.28 -11.11 -30.54
C LEU A 33 25.15 -10.28 -29.58
N ALA A 34 25.00 -8.95 -29.56
CA ALA A 34 25.73 -8.04 -28.69
C ALA A 34 24.76 -7.25 -27.80
N PRO A 35 25.07 -7.08 -26.50
CA PRO A 35 24.30 -6.23 -25.60
C PRO A 35 24.26 -4.79 -26.11
N ASN A 36 23.14 -4.08 -25.94
CA ASN A 36 23.12 -2.64 -26.11
C ASN A 36 23.85 -1.99 -24.92
N VAL A 37 25.18 -1.99 -24.96
CA VAL A 37 26.09 -1.58 -23.86
C VAL A 37 25.74 -0.20 -23.30
N THR A 38 25.29 0.70 -24.17
CA THR A 38 24.86 2.05 -23.76
C THR A 38 23.58 2.03 -22.93
N LEU A 39 22.59 1.23 -23.32
CA LEU A 39 21.34 1.10 -22.57
C LEU A 39 21.56 0.40 -21.22
N THR A 40 22.30 -0.71 -21.22
CA THR A 40 22.54 -1.48 -19.99
C THR A 40 23.33 -0.66 -18.98
N ALA A 41 24.35 0.09 -19.41
CA ALA A 41 25.10 1.00 -18.55
C ALA A 41 24.23 2.15 -17.99
N ALA A 42 23.30 2.70 -18.79
CA ALA A 42 22.41 3.76 -18.32
C ALA A 42 21.42 3.26 -17.26
N LEU A 43 20.86 2.07 -17.45
CA LEU A 43 19.95 1.46 -16.47
C LEU A 43 20.69 1.03 -15.19
N ASP A 44 21.90 0.49 -15.30
CA ASP A 44 22.76 0.14 -14.15
C ASP A 44 23.11 1.38 -13.32
N LYS A 45 23.54 2.46 -13.98
CA LYS A 45 23.77 3.77 -13.33
C LYS A 45 22.51 4.31 -12.65
N ALA A 46 21.33 3.98 -13.17
CA ALA A 46 20.06 4.35 -12.57
C ALA A 46 19.61 3.44 -11.42
N GLY A 47 20.38 2.40 -11.09
CA GLY A 47 20.16 1.47 -9.97
C GLY A 47 19.40 0.19 -10.33
N TYR A 48 19.26 -0.14 -11.62
CA TYR A 48 18.58 -1.34 -12.08
C TYR A 48 19.57 -2.46 -12.42
N GLN A 49 19.26 -3.68 -12.02
CA GLN A 49 20.03 -4.86 -12.42
C GLN A 49 19.47 -5.42 -13.73
N ILE A 50 20.29 -5.61 -14.75
CA ILE A 50 19.82 -6.09 -16.05
C ILE A 50 20.09 -7.59 -16.17
N ALA A 51 19.03 -8.34 -16.49
CA ALA A 51 19.16 -9.70 -16.97
C ALA A 51 18.80 -9.73 -18.45
N GLU A 52 19.76 -10.18 -19.26
CA GLU A 52 19.57 -10.34 -20.69
C GLU A 52 19.15 -11.78 -20.97
N GLY A 53 18.24 -11.97 -21.93
CA GLY A 53 17.80 -13.31 -22.28
C GLY A 53 17.11 -13.37 -23.64
N ASN A 54 17.18 -14.55 -24.27
CA ASN A 54 16.36 -14.91 -25.40
C ASN A 54 15.18 -15.76 -24.91
N LEU A 55 13.98 -15.58 -25.47
CA LEU A 55 12.77 -16.32 -25.08
C LEU A 55 12.91 -17.86 -25.07
N PRO A 56 13.69 -18.51 -25.97
CA PRO A 56 13.91 -19.95 -25.92
C PRO A 56 14.82 -20.40 -24.75
N ASP A 57 15.73 -19.54 -24.30
CA ASP A 57 16.82 -19.86 -23.37
C ASP A 57 16.59 -19.30 -21.96
N LEU A 58 15.40 -18.72 -21.72
CA LEU A 58 15.07 -18.12 -20.43
C LEU A 58 15.03 -19.20 -19.35
N ALA A 59 16.05 -19.23 -18.48
CA ALA A 59 16.10 -20.14 -17.35
C ALA A 59 15.02 -19.73 -16.32
N LEU A 60 13.83 -20.32 -16.44
CA LEU A 60 12.67 -20.04 -15.57
C LEU A 60 13.03 -20.13 -14.08
N HIS A 61 13.94 -21.04 -13.71
CA HIS A 61 14.46 -21.16 -12.35
C HIS A 61 15.09 -19.86 -11.82
N GLU A 62 15.91 -19.15 -12.61
CA GLU A 62 16.57 -17.92 -12.18
C GLU A 62 15.56 -16.78 -11.97
N LEU A 63 14.53 -16.71 -12.80
CA LEU A 63 13.48 -15.71 -12.71
C LEU A 63 12.54 -15.96 -11.54
N ILE A 64 12.36 -17.21 -11.12
CA ILE A 64 11.55 -17.52 -9.93
C ILE A 64 12.29 -17.09 -8.66
N HIS A 65 13.60 -17.34 -8.59
CA HIS A 65 14.40 -17.00 -7.40
C HIS A 65 14.67 -15.50 -7.26
N ASP A 66 14.78 -14.79 -8.38
CA ASP A 66 15.03 -13.36 -8.40
C ASP A 66 14.23 -12.71 -9.54
N PRO A 67 12.94 -12.41 -9.27
CA PRO A 67 11.98 -12.02 -10.30
C PRO A 67 12.24 -10.62 -10.84
N PRO A 68 12.21 -10.42 -12.18
CA PRO A 68 12.27 -9.08 -12.75
C PRO A 68 11.00 -8.30 -12.41
N CYS A 69 11.16 -6.98 -12.27
CA CYS A 69 10.06 -6.05 -12.02
C CYS A 69 9.46 -5.45 -13.29
N LEU A 70 10.13 -5.59 -14.44
CA LEU A 70 9.75 -5.05 -15.74
C LEU A 70 10.45 -5.82 -16.87
N ILE A 71 9.78 -5.93 -18.01
CA ILE A 71 10.31 -6.51 -19.24
C ILE A 71 10.50 -5.40 -20.29
N LEU A 72 11.70 -5.34 -20.84
CA LEU A 72 12.09 -4.55 -22.01
C LEU A 72 12.24 -5.51 -23.18
N ALA A 73 11.44 -5.37 -24.24
CA ALA A 73 11.46 -6.34 -25.35
C ALA A 73 11.57 -5.67 -26.71
N THR A 74 12.55 -6.08 -27.52
CA THR A 74 12.79 -5.50 -28.85
C THR A 74 12.01 -6.24 -29.92
N GLU A 75 11.43 -5.53 -30.89
CA GLU A 75 10.84 -6.12 -32.09
C GLU A 75 11.86 -7.05 -32.77
N GLY A 76 11.45 -8.29 -33.06
CA GLY A 76 12.33 -9.32 -33.62
C GLY A 76 12.99 -10.21 -32.57
N ALA A 77 12.89 -9.93 -31.27
CA ALA A 77 13.40 -10.83 -30.22
C ALA A 77 12.81 -12.25 -30.37
N GLY A 78 13.67 -13.27 -30.39
CA GLY A 78 13.26 -14.65 -30.66
C GLY A 78 12.69 -14.89 -32.07
N GLY A 79 12.94 -13.98 -33.02
CA GLY A 79 12.41 -14.05 -34.38
C GLY A 79 10.92 -13.66 -34.50
N HIS A 80 10.33 -13.08 -33.46
CA HIS A 80 8.90 -12.76 -33.42
C HIS A 80 8.60 -11.29 -33.74
N SER A 81 7.44 -11.05 -34.36
CA SER A 81 6.86 -9.70 -34.45
C SER A 81 6.51 -9.17 -33.06
N VAL A 82 6.41 -7.85 -32.90
CA VAL A 82 6.02 -7.24 -31.62
C VAL A 82 4.67 -7.75 -31.11
N GLU A 83 3.72 -8.01 -32.02
CA GLU A 83 2.40 -8.52 -31.68
C GLU A 83 2.46 -9.94 -31.13
N THR A 84 3.23 -10.81 -31.79
CA THR A 84 3.41 -12.20 -31.37
C THR A 84 4.17 -12.26 -30.04
N LEU A 85 5.21 -11.45 -29.92
CA LEU A 85 6.03 -11.33 -28.72
C LEU A 85 5.21 -10.87 -27.51
N ALA A 86 4.47 -9.77 -27.64
CA ALA A 86 3.64 -9.23 -26.57
C ALA A 86 2.54 -10.23 -26.17
N ARG A 87 1.88 -10.87 -27.13
CA ARG A 87 0.88 -11.91 -26.86
C ARG A 87 1.48 -13.07 -26.06
N ASN A 88 2.61 -13.61 -26.49
CA ASN A 88 3.25 -14.74 -25.81
C ASN A 88 3.64 -14.37 -24.37
N LEU A 89 4.27 -13.20 -24.18
CA LEU A 89 4.63 -12.71 -22.85
C LEU A 89 3.42 -12.48 -21.96
N LYS A 90 2.34 -11.89 -22.48
CA LYS A 90 1.13 -11.59 -21.70
C LYS A 90 0.28 -12.82 -21.39
N HIS A 91 0.38 -13.89 -22.18
CA HIS A 91 -0.24 -15.19 -21.88
C HIS A 91 0.59 -16.07 -20.93
N ASP A 92 1.86 -15.77 -20.73
CA ASP A 92 2.70 -16.49 -19.77
C ASP A 92 2.19 -16.28 -18.33
N ALA A 93 2.09 -17.36 -17.58
CA ALA A 93 1.49 -17.34 -16.25
C ALA A 93 2.30 -16.54 -15.22
N PHE A 94 3.59 -16.29 -15.47
CA PHE A 94 4.47 -15.53 -14.59
C PHE A 94 4.79 -14.16 -15.19
N LEU A 95 5.33 -14.13 -16.42
CA LEU A 95 5.74 -12.92 -17.12
C LEU A 95 4.57 -12.02 -17.53
N GLY A 96 3.38 -12.59 -17.72
CA GLY A 96 2.22 -11.81 -18.19
C GLY A 96 1.70 -10.79 -17.18
N ARG A 97 2.05 -10.95 -15.90
CA ARG A 97 1.75 -9.96 -14.85
C ARG A 97 2.79 -8.84 -14.79
N LEU A 98 3.92 -8.99 -15.48
CA LEU A 98 4.96 -7.99 -15.47
C LEU A 98 4.65 -6.87 -16.48
N PRO A 99 5.10 -5.64 -16.17
CA PRO A 99 5.04 -4.55 -17.09
C PRO A 99 5.90 -4.84 -18.31
N LEU A 100 5.39 -4.53 -19.49
CA LEU A 100 6.07 -4.77 -20.76
C LEU A 100 6.20 -3.47 -21.53
N ILE A 101 7.45 -3.03 -21.74
CA ILE A 101 7.77 -1.94 -22.65
C ILE A 101 8.43 -2.54 -23.90
N VAL A 102 7.86 -2.24 -25.06
CA VAL A 102 8.37 -2.76 -26.34
C VAL A 102 9.15 -1.71 -27.11
N PHE A 103 10.25 -2.12 -27.75
CA PHE A 103 10.99 -1.29 -28.69
C PHE A 103 10.56 -1.63 -30.10
N VAL A 104 10.14 -0.62 -30.86
CA VAL A 104 9.60 -0.78 -32.22
C VAL A 104 10.26 0.22 -33.17
N ARG A 105 10.32 -0.13 -34.46
CA ARG A 105 10.72 0.84 -35.48
C ARG A 105 9.62 1.89 -35.68
N ASP A 106 10.03 3.13 -35.93
CA ASP A 106 9.10 4.26 -36.16
C ASP A 106 8.08 3.98 -37.27
N SER A 107 8.52 3.30 -38.33
CA SER A 107 7.67 2.92 -39.46
C SER A 107 6.49 2.00 -39.09
N ARG A 108 6.52 1.35 -37.93
CA ARG A 108 5.47 0.41 -37.47
C ARG A 108 4.42 1.05 -36.57
N LEU A 109 4.62 2.29 -36.12
CA LEU A 109 3.77 2.91 -35.09
C LEU A 109 2.28 2.94 -35.45
N ASN A 110 1.98 3.18 -36.72
CA ASN A 110 0.61 3.30 -37.23
C ASN A 110 -0.02 1.95 -37.61
N ASP A 111 0.77 0.88 -37.68
CA ASP A 111 0.32 -0.45 -38.09
C ASP A 111 -0.03 -1.36 -36.90
N ILE A 112 0.21 -0.89 -35.68
CA ILE A 112 0.05 -1.65 -34.45
C ILE A 112 -1.23 -1.21 -33.72
N ASP A 113 -2.09 -2.17 -33.40
CA ASP A 113 -3.19 -1.97 -32.46
C ASP A 113 -2.69 -2.05 -31.01
N TRP A 114 -2.23 -0.90 -30.50
CA TRP A 114 -1.69 -0.79 -29.14
C TRP A 114 -2.68 -1.19 -28.04
N GLY A 115 -3.99 -1.00 -28.27
CA GLY A 115 -5.03 -1.34 -27.29
C GLY A 115 -5.19 -2.84 -27.10
N ALA A 116 -4.93 -3.64 -28.14
CA ALA A 116 -5.07 -5.09 -28.11
C ALA A 116 -3.84 -5.84 -27.57
N LEU A 117 -2.67 -5.18 -27.50
CA LEU A 117 -1.41 -5.85 -27.12
C LEU A 117 -1.20 -6.01 -25.62
N GLY A 118 -1.85 -5.17 -24.81
CA GLY A 118 -1.66 -5.17 -23.36
C GLY A 118 -0.26 -4.75 -22.90
N VAL A 119 0.51 -4.05 -23.76
CA VAL A 119 1.80 -3.44 -23.40
C VAL A 119 1.60 -2.19 -22.55
N ASP A 120 2.58 -1.87 -21.71
CA ASP A 120 2.50 -0.78 -20.73
C ASP A 120 3.09 0.53 -21.27
N ASP A 121 4.03 0.44 -22.22
CA ASP A 121 4.60 1.56 -22.97
C ASP A 121 5.31 1.05 -24.24
N PHE A 122 5.70 1.97 -25.12
CA PHE A 122 6.55 1.67 -26.27
C PHE A 122 7.67 2.71 -26.44
N ILE A 123 8.75 2.29 -27.10
CA ILE A 123 9.93 3.11 -27.40
C ILE A 123 10.28 2.95 -28.87
N THR A 124 10.42 4.05 -29.59
CA THR A 124 10.87 4.03 -30.99
C THR A 124 12.37 3.83 -31.09
N ILE A 125 12.81 3.12 -32.13
CA ILE A 125 14.22 2.98 -32.50
C ILE A 125 14.51 3.90 -33.70
N PRO A 126 15.57 4.73 -33.67
CA PRO A 126 16.59 4.86 -32.62
C PRO A 126 16.10 5.64 -31.39
N TYR A 127 16.69 5.34 -30.21
CA TYR A 127 16.37 5.98 -28.93
C TYR A 127 17.60 6.54 -28.23
N ARG A 128 17.38 7.41 -27.24
CA ARG A 128 18.41 7.80 -26.25
C ARG A 128 18.26 6.93 -25.01
N ALA A 129 19.35 6.36 -24.51
CA ALA A 129 19.30 5.47 -23.34
C ALA A 129 18.68 6.15 -22.09
N GLU A 130 18.93 7.44 -21.89
CA GLU A 130 18.33 8.21 -20.80
C GLU A 130 16.79 8.30 -20.90
N ASP A 131 16.25 8.40 -22.11
CA ASP A 131 14.79 8.43 -22.31
C ASP A 131 14.15 7.08 -21.92
N VAL A 132 14.86 5.97 -22.18
CA VAL A 132 14.44 4.64 -21.74
C VAL A 132 14.40 4.56 -20.21
N VAL A 133 15.44 5.07 -19.53
CA VAL A 133 15.48 5.13 -18.05
C VAL A 133 14.28 5.92 -17.51
N HIS A 134 13.96 7.07 -18.11
CA HIS A 134 12.80 7.87 -17.71
C HIS A 134 11.49 7.12 -17.90
N ARG A 135 11.30 6.45 -19.04
CA ARG A 135 10.09 5.65 -19.31
C ARG A 135 9.93 4.47 -18.36
N VAL A 136 11.02 3.75 -18.06
CA VAL A 136 11.04 2.68 -17.05
C VAL A 136 10.62 3.22 -15.69
N ARG A 137 11.19 4.36 -15.23
CA ARG A 137 10.81 4.99 -13.97
C ARG A 137 9.33 5.39 -13.93
N LEU A 138 8.82 5.98 -15.00
CA LEU A 138 7.42 6.38 -15.12
C LEU A 138 6.48 5.18 -15.13
N CYS A 139 6.83 4.09 -15.83
CA CYS A 139 6.07 2.85 -15.84
C CYS A 139 6.00 2.24 -14.44
N LEU A 140 7.15 1.99 -13.80
CA LEU A 140 7.22 1.44 -12.45
C LEU A 140 6.51 2.32 -11.42
N SER A 141 6.62 3.64 -11.51
CA SER A 141 5.91 4.57 -10.61
C SER A 141 4.39 4.50 -10.76
N ARG A 142 3.88 4.33 -11.99
CA ARG A 142 2.45 4.15 -12.25
C ARG A 142 1.93 2.85 -11.63
N LEU A 143 2.70 1.77 -11.76
CA LEU A 143 2.35 0.47 -11.20
C LEU A 143 2.36 0.48 -9.68
N THR A 144 3.40 1.06 -9.06
CA THR A 144 3.45 1.19 -7.59
C THR A 144 2.24 1.95 -7.08
N ARG A 145 1.85 3.06 -7.72
CA ARG A 145 0.65 3.81 -7.35
C ARG A 145 -0.64 3.00 -7.53
N SER A 146 -0.75 2.26 -8.61
CA SER A 146 -1.93 1.44 -8.87
C SER A 146 -2.06 0.24 -7.93
N LEU A 147 -0.95 -0.37 -7.53
CA LEU A 147 -0.92 -1.50 -6.60
C LEU A 147 -1.15 -1.07 -5.16
N ASP A 148 -0.72 0.14 -4.81
CA ASP A 148 -0.92 0.68 -3.48
C ASP A 148 -2.36 1.19 -3.26
N ALA A 149 -3.02 1.69 -4.31
CA ALA A 149 -4.39 2.16 -4.17
C ALA A 149 -5.37 1.02 -3.86
N ASN A 150 -6.29 1.25 -2.91
CA ASN A 150 -7.34 0.28 -2.61
C ASN A 150 -8.21 0.03 -3.86
N PRO A 151 -8.49 -1.22 -4.25
CA PRO A 151 -9.16 -1.52 -5.51
C PRO A 151 -10.60 -1.00 -5.58
N LEU A 152 -11.29 -0.92 -4.43
CA LEU A 152 -12.68 -0.48 -4.34
C LEU A 152 -12.76 1.05 -4.23
N THR A 153 -12.07 1.64 -3.27
CA THR A 153 -12.21 3.07 -2.97
C THR A 153 -11.23 3.96 -3.74
N ARG A 154 -10.21 3.37 -4.37
CA ARG A 154 -9.10 4.05 -5.06
C ARG A 154 -8.27 4.99 -4.19
N LEU A 155 -8.50 4.96 -2.87
CA LEU A 155 -7.70 5.71 -1.91
C LEU A 155 -6.29 5.15 -1.80
N PRO A 156 -5.29 5.99 -1.47
CA PRO A 156 -3.95 5.55 -1.10
C PRO A 156 -3.99 4.41 -0.05
N GLY A 157 -3.19 3.37 -0.25
CA GLY A 157 -3.09 2.24 0.68
C GLY A 157 -1.87 2.31 1.58
N ASN A 158 -1.48 1.16 2.12
CA ASN A 158 -0.54 1.07 3.24
C ASN A 158 0.84 1.68 2.94
N THR A 159 1.34 1.58 1.71
CA THR A 159 2.66 2.12 1.34
C THR A 159 2.63 3.65 1.35
N THR A 160 1.62 4.26 0.71
CA THR A 160 1.49 5.72 0.68
C THR A 160 1.13 6.28 2.06
N ILE A 161 0.29 5.58 2.84
CA ILE A 161 -0.03 5.96 4.23
C ILE A 161 1.26 6.00 5.07
N LEU A 162 2.11 4.97 4.97
CA LEU A 162 3.39 4.92 5.68
C LEU A 162 4.33 6.04 5.23
N PHE A 163 4.43 6.29 3.92
CA PHE A 163 5.27 7.37 3.37
C PHE A 163 4.82 8.74 3.87
N GLU A 164 3.52 9.05 3.80
CA GLU A 164 2.96 10.32 4.28
C GLU A 164 3.16 10.48 5.79
N THR A 165 2.93 9.41 6.57
CA THR A 165 3.15 9.43 8.03
C THR A 165 4.62 9.72 8.36
N THR A 166 5.54 9.08 7.64
CA THR A 166 6.99 9.27 7.83
C THR A 166 7.39 10.70 7.47
N ALA A 167 6.92 11.22 6.34
CA ALA A 167 7.18 12.60 5.92
C ALA A 167 6.69 13.63 6.95
N ARG A 168 5.50 13.42 7.54
CA ARG A 168 4.98 14.31 8.60
C ARG A 168 5.81 14.24 9.87
N ILE A 169 6.24 13.05 10.29
CA ILE A 169 7.15 12.88 11.44
C ILE A 169 8.47 13.61 11.19
N GLU A 170 9.08 13.42 10.03
CA GLU A 170 10.36 14.03 9.66
C GLU A 170 10.29 15.55 9.49
N SER A 171 9.13 16.08 9.09
CA SER A 171 8.91 17.53 8.97
C SER A 171 9.01 18.28 10.30
N LYS A 172 8.87 17.56 11.42
CA LYS A 172 8.80 18.11 12.79
C LYS A 172 7.68 19.15 13.00
N GLN A 173 6.71 19.21 12.09
CA GLN A 173 5.53 20.06 12.25
C GLN A 173 4.43 19.33 13.02
N PRO A 174 3.55 20.05 13.73
CA PRO A 174 2.38 19.46 14.36
C PRO A 174 1.45 18.80 13.33
N PHE A 175 1.07 17.55 13.55
CA PHE A 175 0.09 16.84 12.74
C PHE A 175 -0.77 15.92 13.61
N ALA A 176 -1.97 15.63 13.11
CA ALA A 176 -2.85 14.62 13.69
C ALA A 176 -3.18 13.56 12.64
N LEU A 177 -3.13 12.29 13.04
CA LEU A 177 -3.51 11.12 12.26
C LEU A 177 -4.68 10.43 12.97
N ALA A 178 -5.77 10.23 12.26
CA ALA A 178 -6.96 9.55 12.74
C ALA A 178 -7.13 8.21 12.02
N TYR A 179 -7.22 7.11 12.79
CA TYR A 179 -7.70 5.82 12.31
C TYR A 179 -9.20 5.75 12.48
N VAL A 180 -9.92 5.33 11.45
CA VAL A 180 -11.38 5.23 11.41
C VAL A 180 -11.74 3.78 11.12
N ASP A 181 -12.64 3.22 11.92
CA ASP A 181 -13.16 1.85 11.76
C ASP A 181 -14.69 1.89 11.80
N ILE A 182 -15.33 1.07 10.96
CA ILE A 182 -16.79 0.94 10.93
C ILE A 182 -17.21 -0.21 11.84
N ASP A 183 -17.77 0.13 13.01
CA ASP A 183 -18.25 -0.86 13.96
C ASP A 183 -19.43 -1.66 13.38
N ASN A 184 -19.48 -2.95 13.71
CA ASN A 184 -20.52 -3.90 13.25
C ASN A 184 -20.60 -4.12 11.72
N PHE A 185 -19.58 -3.69 10.95
CA PHE A 185 -19.55 -3.87 9.50
C PHE A 185 -19.64 -5.34 9.06
N LYS A 186 -18.98 -6.25 9.79
CA LYS A 186 -19.10 -7.69 9.53
C LYS A 186 -20.54 -8.18 9.67
N SER A 187 -21.21 -7.83 10.78
CA SER A 187 -22.59 -8.25 11.04
C SER A 187 -23.54 -7.71 9.98
N PHE A 188 -23.27 -6.51 9.47
CA PHE A 188 -23.98 -5.93 8.31
C PHE A 188 -23.76 -6.75 7.03
N ASN A 189 -22.52 -7.12 6.70
CA ASN A 189 -22.22 -7.98 5.55
C ASN A 189 -22.86 -9.36 5.65
N ASP A 190 -22.88 -9.95 6.85
CA ASP A 190 -23.51 -11.25 7.09
C ASP A 190 -25.04 -11.18 6.86
N ARG A 191 -25.66 -10.01 7.11
CA ARG A 191 -27.09 -9.76 6.92
C ARG A 191 -27.48 -9.39 5.50
N TYR A 192 -26.73 -8.49 4.85
CA TYR A 192 -27.12 -7.87 3.57
C TYR A 192 -26.20 -8.24 2.38
N GLY A 193 -25.14 -8.99 2.64
CA GLY A 193 -24.16 -9.40 1.63
C GLY A 193 -23.09 -8.34 1.32
N TYR A 194 -21.96 -8.80 0.79
CA TYR A 194 -20.79 -7.98 0.51
C TYR A 194 -21.03 -6.84 -0.48
N GLY A 195 -21.93 -7.02 -1.46
CA GLY A 195 -22.23 -5.96 -2.42
C GLY A 195 -22.76 -4.67 -1.76
N ARG A 196 -23.66 -4.81 -0.77
CA ARG A 196 -24.16 -3.66 0.00
C ARG A 196 -23.09 -3.12 0.95
N GLY A 197 -22.23 -3.99 1.49
CA GLY A 197 -21.06 -3.59 2.26
C GLY A 197 -20.08 -2.72 1.47
N ASP A 198 -19.80 -3.09 0.22
CA ASP A 198 -18.92 -2.33 -0.67
C ASP A 198 -19.47 -0.93 -0.93
N GLU A 199 -20.80 -0.78 -1.08
CA GLU A 199 -21.44 0.53 -1.20
C GLU A 199 -21.24 1.40 0.06
N VAL A 200 -21.32 0.79 1.25
CA VAL A 200 -21.03 1.48 2.53
C VAL A 200 -19.58 1.95 2.58
N LEU A 201 -18.62 1.12 2.18
CA LEU A 201 -17.19 1.51 2.12
C LEU A 201 -16.96 2.67 1.14
N VAL A 202 -17.63 2.66 -0.01
CA VAL A 202 -17.58 3.76 -0.98
C VAL A 202 -18.17 5.04 -0.41
N VAL A 203 -19.29 4.97 0.33
CA VAL A 203 -19.88 6.14 0.98
C VAL A 203 -19.00 6.67 2.12
N ALA A 204 -18.43 5.81 2.96
CA ALA A 204 -17.48 6.19 4.00
C ALA A 204 -16.27 6.93 3.39
N CYS A 205 -15.71 6.39 2.31
CA CYS A 205 -14.65 7.02 1.54
C CYS A 205 -15.05 8.43 1.05
N ARG A 206 -16.24 8.58 0.45
CA ARG A 206 -16.74 9.88 -0.04
C ARG A 206 -16.93 10.89 1.10
N ILE A 207 -17.45 10.45 2.24
CA ILE A 207 -17.60 11.30 3.42
C ILE A 207 -16.24 11.79 3.89
N LEU A 208 -15.28 10.87 4.10
CA LEU A 208 -13.93 11.21 4.57
C LEU A 208 -13.23 12.19 3.62
N THR A 209 -13.18 11.87 2.33
CA THR A 209 -12.51 12.71 1.32
C THR A 209 -13.14 14.09 1.19
N THR A 210 -14.47 14.18 1.22
CA THR A 210 -15.17 15.46 1.14
C THR A 210 -14.90 16.31 2.39
N VAL A 211 -15.07 15.75 3.59
CA VAL A 211 -14.88 16.51 4.84
C VAL A 211 -13.43 16.95 5.00
N VAL A 212 -12.48 16.05 4.76
CA VAL A 212 -11.04 16.37 4.88
C VAL A 212 -10.64 17.39 3.83
N GLY A 213 -11.11 17.27 2.59
CA GLY A 213 -10.86 18.25 1.54
C GLY A 213 -11.41 19.65 1.88
N GLU A 214 -12.63 19.72 2.39
CA GLU A 214 -13.28 20.98 2.79
C GLU A 214 -12.59 21.67 3.98
N LEU A 215 -12.14 20.90 4.98
CA LEU A 215 -11.68 21.45 6.26
C LEU A 215 -10.16 21.53 6.42
N ALA A 216 -9.40 20.66 5.74
CA ALA A 216 -7.94 20.61 5.81
C ALA A 216 -7.25 21.05 4.50
N GLY A 217 -7.98 21.14 3.38
CA GLY A 217 -7.43 21.58 2.10
C GLY A 217 -6.21 20.76 1.68
N THR A 218 -5.11 21.45 1.33
CA THR A 218 -3.86 20.82 0.87
C THR A 218 -3.08 20.10 1.98
N GLU A 219 -3.41 20.33 3.25
CA GLU A 219 -2.78 19.65 4.40
C GLU A 219 -3.53 18.36 4.78
N GLY A 220 -4.67 18.11 4.12
CA GLY A 220 -5.48 16.92 4.28
C GLY A 220 -4.93 15.72 3.51
N PHE A 221 -4.99 14.55 4.13
CA PHE A 221 -4.71 13.27 3.49
C PHE A 221 -5.76 12.24 3.91
N VAL A 222 -6.14 11.35 3.01
CA VAL A 222 -7.07 10.23 3.29
C VAL A 222 -6.51 8.96 2.65
N GLY A 223 -6.53 7.86 3.40
CA GLY A 223 -6.09 6.55 2.94
C GLY A 223 -7.05 5.43 3.37
N HIS A 224 -6.93 4.27 2.75
CA HIS A 224 -7.69 3.07 3.06
C HIS A 224 -6.72 1.91 3.37
N VAL A 225 -6.68 1.51 4.64
CA VAL A 225 -5.75 0.48 5.16
C VAL A 225 -6.16 -0.91 4.67
N GLY A 226 -7.46 -1.22 4.74
CA GLY A 226 -8.06 -2.45 4.23
C GLY A 226 -9.33 -2.83 5.01
N GLY A 227 -10.21 -3.62 4.40
CA GLY A 227 -11.49 -3.98 5.01
C GLY A 227 -12.36 -2.75 5.25
N ASP A 228 -12.65 -2.49 6.52
CA ASP A 228 -13.41 -1.35 7.06
C ASP A 228 -12.52 -0.30 7.75
N ASP A 229 -11.20 -0.41 7.64
CA ASP A 229 -10.22 0.49 8.24
C ASP A 229 -9.76 1.60 7.28
N PHE A 230 -10.01 2.86 7.66
CA PHE A 230 -9.55 4.06 6.96
C PHE A 230 -8.60 4.87 7.83
N VAL A 231 -7.86 5.77 7.20
CA VAL A 231 -7.09 6.81 7.89
C VAL A 231 -7.31 8.16 7.25
N PHE A 232 -7.20 9.21 8.05
CA PHE A 232 -7.00 10.55 7.53
C PHE A 232 -6.00 11.33 8.39
N MET A 233 -5.38 12.34 7.78
CA MET A 233 -4.42 13.21 8.47
C MET A 233 -4.76 14.67 8.19
N SER A 234 -4.48 15.52 9.16
CA SER A 234 -4.65 16.97 9.06
C SER A 234 -3.75 17.67 10.07
N ARG A 235 -3.87 19.00 10.16
CA ARG A 235 -3.32 19.72 11.31
C ARG A 235 -4.14 19.44 12.57
N PRO A 236 -3.51 19.46 13.76
CA PRO A 236 -4.22 19.16 15.00
C PRO A 236 -5.40 20.11 15.30
N ASP A 237 -5.29 21.40 14.98
CA ASP A 237 -6.37 22.37 15.21
C ASP A 237 -7.63 22.13 14.37
N LYS A 238 -7.56 21.26 13.36
CA LYS A 238 -8.70 20.88 12.50
C LYS A 238 -9.31 19.54 12.89
N ILE A 239 -8.61 18.72 13.67
CA ILE A 239 -8.95 17.30 13.82
C ILE A 239 -10.30 17.10 14.49
N ASP A 240 -10.63 17.89 15.51
CA ASP A 240 -11.90 17.80 16.23
C ASP A 240 -13.08 18.11 15.32
N THR A 241 -13.00 19.20 14.54
CA THR A 241 -14.07 19.59 13.61
C THR A 241 -14.23 18.56 12.49
N ILE A 242 -13.14 17.98 12.01
CA ILE A 242 -13.18 16.90 11.00
C ILE A 242 -13.87 15.67 11.58
N CYS A 243 -13.42 15.16 12.74
CA CYS A 243 -14.01 13.99 13.40
C CYS A 243 -15.52 14.16 13.63
N GLN A 244 -15.93 15.31 14.19
CA GLN A 244 -17.34 15.60 14.44
C GLN A 244 -18.17 15.65 13.16
N THR A 245 -17.63 16.24 12.09
CA THR A 245 -18.32 16.35 10.81
C THR A 245 -18.42 15.00 10.09
N VAL A 246 -17.35 14.19 10.14
CA VAL A 246 -17.34 12.81 9.62
C VAL A 246 -18.39 11.96 10.32
N ILE A 247 -18.39 11.95 11.66
CA ILE A 247 -19.38 11.23 12.48
C ILE A 247 -20.79 11.66 12.12
N LYS A 248 -21.06 12.97 12.11
CA LYS A 248 -22.38 13.51 11.79
C LYS A 248 -22.86 13.10 10.40
N ARG A 249 -22.00 13.19 9.38
CA ARG A 249 -22.35 12.82 7.99
C ARG A 249 -22.56 11.32 7.86
N PHE A 250 -21.74 10.51 8.53
CA PHE A 250 -21.88 9.06 8.52
C PHE A 250 -23.18 8.62 9.20
N ASP A 251 -23.45 9.10 10.41
CA ASP A 251 -24.66 8.74 11.18
C ASP A 251 -25.96 9.18 10.49
N LEU A 252 -25.90 10.24 9.69
CA LEU A 252 -27.04 10.69 8.89
C LEU A 252 -27.36 9.75 7.73
N VAL A 253 -26.33 9.23 7.05
CA VAL A 253 -26.47 8.48 5.80
C VAL A 253 -26.56 6.97 6.05
N ILE A 254 -25.93 6.45 7.12
CA ILE A 254 -25.84 5.02 7.35
C ILE A 254 -27.20 4.30 7.52
N PRO A 255 -28.26 4.90 8.11
CA PRO A 255 -29.57 4.25 8.17
C PRO A 255 -30.12 3.93 6.77
N ASP A 256 -29.82 4.79 5.78
CA ASP A 256 -29.76 4.56 4.31
C ASP A 256 -29.74 3.10 3.86
N PHE A 257 -28.77 2.38 4.39
CA PHE A 257 -28.36 1.06 3.92
C PHE A 257 -29.10 -0.09 4.57
N TYR A 258 -29.93 0.20 5.58
CA TYR A 258 -30.74 -0.79 6.27
C TYR A 258 -32.14 -0.86 5.68
N ASP A 259 -32.66 -2.08 5.59
CA ASP A 259 -34.06 -2.30 5.24
C ASP A 259 -34.97 -1.63 6.30
N ARG A 260 -36.15 -1.20 5.87
CA ARG A 260 -37.06 -0.38 6.71
C ARG A 260 -37.33 -0.99 8.08
N ASP A 261 -37.55 -2.29 8.15
CA ASP A 261 -37.89 -2.97 9.41
C ASP A 261 -36.71 -2.98 10.39
N ASP A 262 -35.50 -3.24 9.91
CA ASP A 262 -34.29 -3.23 10.72
C ASP A 262 -33.95 -1.77 11.14
N ARG A 263 -34.22 -0.79 10.26
CA ARG A 263 -34.13 0.64 10.58
C ARG A 263 -35.04 1.07 11.72
N LEU A 264 -36.31 0.65 11.70
CA LEU A 264 -37.28 0.98 12.73
C LEU A 264 -36.94 0.33 14.09
N LYS A 265 -36.31 -0.85 14.07
CA LYS A 265 -35.83 -1.53 15.27
C LYS A 265 -34.56 -0.89 15.86
N GLY A 266 -33.69 -0.36 15.00
CA GLY A 266 -32.39 0.20 15.38
C GLY A 266 -31.27 -0.84 15.57
N TYR A 267 -31.51 -2.08 15.16
CA TYR A 267 -30.55 -3.19 15.21
C TYR A 267 -30.85 -4.22 14.13
N ILE A 268 -29.87 -5.06 13.82
CA ILE A 268 -29.99 -6.24 12.97
C ILE A 268 -29.77 -7.51 13.78
N ASP A 269 -30.55 -8.54 13.47
CA ASP A 269 -30.31 -9.90 13.96
C ASP A 269 -29.27 -10.57 13.05
N SER A 270 -28.11 -10.92 13.59
CA SER A 270 -27.04 -11.64 12.87
C SER A 270 -26.44 -12.75 13.76
N VAL A 271 -25.46 -13.49 13.24
CA VAL A 271 -24.79 -14.55 13.98
C VAL A 271 -23.41 -14.10 14.48
N ASP A 272 -23.11 -14.40 15.74
CA ASP A 272 -21.76 -14.20 16.29
C ASP A 272 -20.76 -15.22 15.70
N ARG A 273 -19.48 -15.12 16.08
CA ARG A 273 -18.42 -16.05 15.63
C ARG A 273 -18.64 -17.51 16.09
N ARG A 274 -19.59 -17.77 16.98
CA ARG A 274 -19.94 -19.09 17.53
C ARG A 274 -21.26 -19.61 16.96
N GLY A 275 -21.89 -18.88 16.02
CA GLY A 275 -23.15 -19.25 15.40
C GLY A 275 -24.40 -18.92 16.23
N ASN A 276 -24.25 -18.19 17.34
CA ASN A 276 -25.38 -17.75 18.15
C ASN A 276 -26.03 -16.53 17.51
N LYS A 277 -27.36 -16.45 17.55
CA LYS A 277 -28.08 -15.24 17.14
C LYS A 277 -27.83 -14.14 18.18
N GLU A 278 -27.35 -13.01 17.71
CA GLU A 278 -27.07 -11.81 18.50
C GLU A 278 -27.65 -10.58 17.79
N GLN A 279 -28.07 -9.61 18.60
CA GLN A 279 -28.56 -8.32 18.11
C GLN A 279 -27.39 -7.35 18.01
N PHE A 280 -27.10 -6.90 16.80
CA PHE A 280 -26.06 -5.91 16.54
C PHE A 280 -26.71 -4.55 16.31
N PRO A 281 -26.26 -3.48 16.99
CA PRO A 281 -26.76 -2.14 16.71
C PRO A 281 -26.37 -1.71 15.30
N MET A 282 -26.96 -0.61 14.84
CA MET A 282 -26.55 0.01 13.58
C MET A 282 -25.05 0.31 13.56
N MET A 283 -24.47 0.30 12.36
CA MET A 283 -23.07 0.65 12.14
C MET A 283 -22.78 2.05 12.67
N SER A 284 -21.63 2.19 13.30
CA SER A 284 -21.11 3.44 13.83
C SER A 284 -19.62 3.58 13.50
N LEU A 285 -19.04 4.74 13.77
CA LEU A 285 -17.61 4.99 13.59
C LEU A 285 -16.87 4.99 14.91
N SER A 286 -15.78 4.23 14.99
CA SER A 286 -14.78 4.35 16.03
C SER A 286 -13.53 5.03 15.47
N ILE A 287 -13.23 6.24 15.96
CA ILE A 287 -12.10 7.04 15.48
C ILE A 287 -11.01 7.19 16.56
N ALA A 288 -9.78 6.81 16.25
CA ALA A 288 -8.62 6.92 17.14
C ALA A 288 -7.64 7.97 16.60
N VAL A 289 -7.49 9.09 17.31
CA VAL A 289 -6.67 10.23 16.90
C VAL A 289 -5.34 10.24 17.65
N VAL A 290 -4.24 10.18 16.90
CA VAL A 290 -2.87 10.33 17.39
C VAL A 290 -2.33 11.69 16.95
N THR A 291 -1.74 12.44 17.87
CA THR A 291 -1.15 13.77 17.61
C THR A 291 0.26 13.82 18.19
N ASN A 292 1.15 14.61 17.57
CA ASN A 292 2.49 14.88 18.09
C ASN A 292 2.58 16.21 18.88
N GLU A 293 1.46 16.87 19.19
CA GLU A 293 1.46 18.16 19.92
C GLU A 293 1.97 18.05 21.36
N ARG A 294 1.67 16.94 22.03
CA ARG A 294 1.98 16.72 23.46
C ARG A 294 3.14 15.76 23.68
N SER A 295 3.30 14.81 22.77
CA SER A 295 4.32 13.77 22.83
C SER A 295 4.95 13.61 21.44
N PRO A 296 6.28 13.76 21.31
CA PRO A 296 6.94 13.58 20.02
C PRO A 296 6.79 12.13 19.54
N ILE A 297 6.63 11.97 18.23
CA ILE A 297 6.54 10.67 17.57
C ILE A 297 7.86 10.47 16.84
N ALA A 298 8.62 9.44 17.19
CA ALA A 298 9.94 9.18 16.61
C ALA A 298 9.87 8.24 15.40
N HIS A 299 8.97 7.26 15.44
CA HIS A 299 8.85 6.25 14.40
C HIS A 299 7.38 6.02 14.00
N PRO A 300 7.06 5.75 12.71
CA PRO A 300 5.69 5.46 12.27
C PRO A 300 5.03 4.29 13.02
N GLY A 301 5.84 3.32 13.47
CA GLY A 301 5.37 2.20 14.31
C GLY A 301 4.78 2.63 15.64
N ASP A 302 5.24 3.76 16.21
CA ASP A 302 4.68 4.31 17.44
C ASP A 302 3.22 4.75 17.20
N VAL A 303 2.95 5.39 16.05
CA VAL A 303 1.59 5.83 15.68
C VAL A 303 0.62 4.65 15.67
N SER A 304 1.03 3.52 15.07
CA SER A 304 0.21 2.31 15.00
C SER A 304 -0.09 1.73 16.39
N LYS A 305 0.91 1.71 17.28
CA LYS A 305 0.76 1.22 18.65
C LYS A 305 -0.24 2.07 19.43
N ILE A 306 -0.08 3.38 19.37
CA ILE A 306 -0.94 4.35 20.07
C ILE A 306 -2.37 4.27 19.56
N ALA A 307 -2.53 4.25 18.23
CA ALA A 307 -3.83 4.13 17.59
C ALA A 307 -4.56 2.85 18.00
N SER A 308 -3.86 1.72 18.12
CA SER A 308 -4.45 0.45 18.57
C SER A 308 -5.01 0.53 20.01
N GLU A 309 -4.30 1.19 20.92
CA GLU A 309 -4.77 1.41 22.29
C GLU A 309 -6.00 2.33 22.34
N LEU A 310 -5.99 3.43 21.58
CA LEU A 310 -7.11 4.36 21.48
C LEU A 310 -8.32 3.73 20.79
N LYS A 311 -8.12 2.90 19.76
CA LYS A 311 -9.18 2.19 19.05
C LYS A 311 -9.93 1.24 19.98
N LYS A 312 -9.21 0.54 20.88
CA LYS A 312 -9.86 -0.29 21.93
C LYS A 312 -10.76 0.54 22.84
N ARG A 313 -10.37 1.77 23.17
CA ARG A 313 -11.18 2.69 24.00
C ARG A 313 -12.40 3.19 23.23
N ALA A 314 -12.22 3.61 21.97
CA ALA A 314 -13.31 4.05 21.10
C ALA A 314 -14.38 2.95 20.94
N LYS A 315 -13.96 1.71 20.64
CA LYS A 315 -14.86 0.56 20.45
C LYS A 315 -15.61 0.11 21.72
N ALA A 316 -15.19 0.55 22.90
CA ALA A 316 -15.90 0.26 24.14
C ALA A 316 -17.07 1.23 24.38
N MET A 317 -17.13 2.34 23.64
CA MET A 317 -18.19 3.35 23.74
C MET A 317 -19.30 3.02 22.74
N LYS A 318 -20.54 3.44 23.05
CA LYS A 318 -21.70 3.19 22.19
C LYS A 318 -21.84 4.29 21.13
N GLY A 319 -22.12 3.88 19.90
CA GLY A 319 -22.36 4.78 18.78
C GLY A 319 -21.06 5.39 18.25
N SER A 320 -21.21 6.35 17.33
CA SER A 320 -20.06 6.95 16.66
C SER A 320 -19.30 7.88 17.60
N VAL A 321 -17.99 7.67 17.73
CA VAL A 321 -17.14 8.37 18.69
C VAL A 321 -15.73 8.57 18.13
N TYR A 322 -15.04 9.58 18.65
CA TYR A 322 -13.60 9.71 18.49
C TYR A 322 -12.90 9.88 19.84
N VAL A 323 -11.68 9.34 19.93
CA VAL A 323 -10.81 9.45 21.11
C VAL A 323 -9.45 9.95 20.67
N THR A 324 -8.98 11.01 21.32
CA THR A 324 -7.68 11.62 21.03
C THR A 324 -6.64 11.21 22.06
N ASP A 325 -5.39 11.05 21.62
CA ASP A 325 -4.25 10.86 22.51
C ASP A 325 -4.08 12.08 23.43
N GLN A 326 -4.26 11.87 24.73
CA GLN A 326 -4.06 12.88 25.77
C GLN A 326 -2.83 12.57 26.64
N ARG A 327 -1.93 11.68 26.20
CA ARG A 327 -0.71 11.40 26.96
C ARG A 327 0.21 12.61 26.90
N ASP A 328 0.28 13.31 28.02
CA ASP A 328 1.37 14.23 28.31
C ASP A 328 2.59 13.37 28.69
N GLN A 329 3.78 13.70 28.19
CA GLN A 329 5.00 13.24 28.85
C GLN A 329 5.07 13.94 30.22
N ALA A 330 4.35 13.39 31.22
CA ALA A 330 4.68 13.65 32.59
C ALA A 330 6.10 13.13 32.81
N ILE A 331 6.98 14.05 33.18
CA ILE A 331 8.32 13.89 33.73
C ILE A 331 8.50 12.50 34.37
N ASP A 332 9.09 11.57 33.63
CA ASP A 332 9.66 10.35 34.21
C ASP A 332 11.13 10.65 34.56
N ALA A 333 11.28 11.53 35.56
CA ALA A 333 12.55 11.82 36.24
C ALA A 333 12.39 11.57 37.75
N SER A 334 11.56 10.61 38.13
CA SER A 334 11.40 10.18 39.52
C SER A 334 11.37 8.67 39.65
N SER A 335 12.47 8.01 39.27
CA SER A 335 12.94 6.83 39.98
C SER A 335 14.45 6.67 39.78
N GLU A 336 15.17 6.68 40.91
CA GLU A 336 16.54 6.17 41.11
C GLU A 336 17.73 7.13 40.88
N ARG A 337 17.86 8.11 41.78
CA ARG A 337 19.11 8.25 42.56
C ARG A 337 18.76 8.35 44.04
N VAL A 338 18.74 7.20 44.70
CA VAL A 338 18.98 7.15 46.14
C VAL A 338 20.49 7.23 46.30
N GLU A 339 21.01 8.41 46.64
CA GLU A 339 22.37 8.52 47.15
C GLU A 339 22.44 7.85 48.53
N PRO A 340 23.46 7.02 48.83
CA PRO A 340 23.68 6.56 50.18
C PRO A 340 24.23 7.72 51.02
N THR A 341 23.47 8.10 52.04
CA THR A 341 23.94 8.93 53.15
C THR A 341 25.00 8.16 53.94
N GLU A 342 26.28 8.35 53.65
CA GLU A 342 27.35 8.03 54.59
C GLU A 342 27.57 9.22 55.53
N GLN A 343 27.09 9.06 56.77
CA GLN A 343 27.48 9.91 57.88
C GLN A 343 28.94 9.61 58.29
N GLN A 344 29.67 10.72 58.34
CA GLN A 344 30.95 10.99 58.98
C GLN A 344 31.26 10.25 60.30
N LYS A 345 32.56 9.93 60.44
CA LYS A 345 33.42 10.04 61.65
C LYS A 345 33.11 9.10 62.83
N LEU A 346 33.97 8.10 63.05
CA LEU A 346 35.16 8.23 63.94
C LEU A 346 36.13 7.06 63.70
#